data_AF-A0A1V6CP74-F1
#
_entry.id   AF-A0A1V6CP74-F1
#
_cell.length_a   1.000
_cell.length_b   1.000
_cell.length_c   1.000
_cell.angle_alpha   90.00
_cell.angle_beta   90.00
_cell.angle_gamma   90.00
#
_symmetry.space_group_name_H-M   'P 1'
#
loop_
_entity.id
_entity.type
_entity.pdbx_description
1 polymer ?
#
loop_
_entity_poly.entity_id
_entity_poly.type
_entity_poly.pdbx_seq_one_letter_code
_entity_poly.pdbx_strand_id
1 'polypeptide(L)' 'MNQARPTAAKLTPTSMRAIGKSYERLRAAGKAYRAAHWDETLTSTRLARRLYRLENARHAGLLRSLHIYGSARPKAS' A
#
# COMPACT_ATOMS: atom_id res chain seq x y z
N MET A 1 21.66 13.65 -27.31
CA MET A 1 20.46 12.91 -26.85
C MET A 1 20.12 13.39 -25.44
N ASN A 2 19.12 14.28 -25.31
CA ASN A 2 18.70 14.83 -24.02
C ASN A 2 17.76 13.84 -23.32
N GLN A 3 18.28 13.09 -22.36
CA GLN A 3 17.47 12.26 -21.46
C GLN A 3 16.68 13.21 -20.54
N ALA A 4 15.40 13.47 -20.86
CA ALA A 4 14.51 14.24 -20.01
C ALA A 4 14.43 13.55 -18.64
N ARG A 5 14.97 14.20 -17.60
CA ARG A 5 14.86 13.79 -16.20
C ARG A 5 13.36 13.63 -15.89
N PRO A 6 12.88 12.49 -15.39
CA PRO A 6 11.47 12.34 -15.07
C PRO A 6 11.11 13.38 -14.00
N THR A 7 10.32 14.38 -14.38
CA THR A 7 9.73 15.32 -13.44
C THR A 7 8.84 14.50 -12.51
N ALA A 8 9.14 14.51 -11.21
CA ALA A 8 8.28 13.91 -10.20
C ALA A 8 6.87 14.48 -10.41
N ALA A 9 5.92 13.63 -10.81
CA ALA A 9 4.53 14.04 -10.99
C ALA A 9 4.09 14.71 -9.68
N LYS A 10 3.81 16.01 -9.73
CA LYS A 10 3.41 16.76 -8.52
C LYS A 10 2.14 16.12 -7.98
N LEU A 11 2.22 15.55 -6.78
CA LEU A 11 1.06 14.99 -6.11
C LEU A 11 0.04 16.10 -5.90
N THR A 12 -1.14 15.93 -6.47
CA THR A 12 -2.27 16.85 -6.27
C THR A 12 -2.77 16.75 -4.82
N PRO A 13 -3.40 17.81 -4.26
CA PRO A 13 -4.04 17.72 -2.94
C PRO A 13 -5.02 16.55 -2.80
N THR A 14 -5.71 16.20 -3.89
CA THR A 14 -6.61 15.05 -3.95
C THR A 14 -5.86 13.72 -3.80
N SER A 15 -4.74 13.55 -4.51
CA SER A 15 -3.89 12.36 -4.39
C SER A 15 -3.30 12.22 -2.98
N MET A 16 -2.84 13.32 -2.36
CA MET A 16 -2.35 13.31 -0.98
C MET A 16 -3.44 12.88 0.03
N ARG A 17 -4.66 13.41 -0.11
CA ARG A 17 -5.80 12.97 0.73
C ARG A 17 -6.14 11.49 0.51
N ALA A 18 -6.07 11.00 -0.73
CA ALA A 18 -6.33 9.60 -1.05
C ALA A 18 -5.27 8.67 -0.42
N ILE A 19 -3.98 9.05 -0.49
CA ILE A 19 -2.87 8.33 0.16
C ILE A 19 -3.09 8.31 1.67
N GLY A 20 -3.36 9.46 2.28
CA GLY A 20 -3.59 9.56 3.73
C GLY A 20 -4.74 8.66 4.20
N LYS A 21 -5.91 8.74 3.55
CA LYS A 21 -7.05 7.86 3.85
C LYS A 21 -6.70 6.39 3.66
N SER A 22 -5.93 6.06 2.61
CA SER A 22 -5.53 4.67 2.36
C SER A 22 -4.56 4.16 3.42
N TYR A 23 -3.63 5.00 3.87
CA TYR A 23 -2.65 4.67 4.88
C TYR A 23 -3.31 4.47 6.25
N GLU A 24 -4.29 5.29 6.61
CA GLU A 24 -5.07 5.12 7.85
C GLU A 24 -5.76 3.75 7.90
N ARG A 25 -6.37 3.30 6.80
CA ARG A 25 -6.98 1.96 6.72
C ARG A 25 -5.95 0.85 6.86
N LEU A 26 -4.81 0.97 6.19
CA LEU A 26 -3.69 0.02 6.32
C LEU A 26 -3.17 -0.02 7.76
N ARG A 27 -3.04 1.13 8.42
CA ARG A 27 -2.60 1.26 9.81
C ARG A 27 -3.57 0.59 10.76
N ALA A 28 -4.87 0.80 10.58
CA ALA A 28 -5.91 0.15 11.37
C ALA A 28 -5.91 -1.38 11.19
N ALA A 29 -5.84 -1.86 9.95
CA ALA A 29 -5.75 -3.29 9.64
C ALA A 29 -4.46 -3.92 10.21
N GLY A 30 -3.32 -3.20 10.14
CA GLY A 30 -2.06 -3.64 10.74
C GLY A 30 -2.09 -3.67 12.26
N LYS A 31 -2.80 -2.73 12.91
CA LYS A 31 -3.04 -2.77 14.37
C LYS A 31 -3.89 -3.99 14.75
N ALA A 32 -4.97 -4.25 14.01
CA ALA A 32 -5.81 -5.42 14.23
C ALA A 32 -5.05 -6.74 14.02
N TYR A 33 -4.21 -6.82 12.97
CA TYR A 33 -3.36 -7.99 12.73
C TYR A 33 -2.31 -8.19 13.82
N ARG A 34 -1.66 -7.13 14.32
CA ARG A 34 -0.72 -7.23 15.45
C ARG A 34 -1.37 -7.57 16.78
N ALA A 35 -2.64 -7.16 16.96
CA ALA A 35 -3.43 -7.50 18.14
C ALA A 35 -4.04 -8.90 18.05
N ALA A 36 -4.06 -9.51 16.86
CA ALA A 36 -4.54 -10.87 16.68
C ALA A 36 -3.54 -11.87 17.29
N HIS A 37 -4.06 -13.02 17.70
CA HIS A 37 -3.23 -14.09 18.28
C HIS A 37 -2.23 -14.61 17.23
N TRP A 38 -1.08 -15.10 17.67
CA TRP A 38 -0.08 -15.73 16.80
C TRP A 38 -0.55 -17.08 16.22
N ASP A 39 -1.68 -17.59 16.71
CA ASP A 39 -2.30 -18.85 16.27
C ASP A 39 -3.20 -18.61 15.05
N GLU A 40 -2.80 -19.19 13.92
CA GLU A 40 -3.50 -19.14 12.63
C GLU A 40 -4.68 -20.11 12.54
N THR A 41 -4.91 -20.96 13.54
CA THR A 41 -6.12 -21.80 13.59
C THR A 41 -7.37 -20.97 13.89
N LEU A 42 -7.20 -19.81 14.55
CA LEU A 42 -8.30 -18.90 14.86
C LEU A 42 -8.77 -18.15 13.60
N THR A 43 -10.07 -18.22 13.33
CA THR A 43 -10.73 -17.51 12.22
C THR A 43 -10.49 -15.99 12.28
N SER A 44 -10.46 -15.41 13.48
CA SER A 44 -10.20 -13.99 13.70
C SER A 44 -8.78 -13.58 13.25
N THR A 45 -7.76 -14.39 13.55
CA THR A 45 -6.38 -14.17 13.10
C THR A 45 -6.27 -14.24 11.58
N ARG A 46 -6.85 -15.29 10.97
CA ARG A 46 -6.87 -15.46 9.51
C ARG A 46 -7.56 -14.29 8.81
N LEU A 47 -8.67 -13.82 9.37
CA LEU A 47 -9.40 -12.67 8.85
C LEU A 47 -8.57 -11.39 8.97
N ALA A 48 -7.96 -11.12 10.14
CA ALA A 48 -7.12 -9.95 10.36
C ALA A 48 -5.92 -9.92 9.40
N ARG A 49 -5.27 -11.07 9.19
CA ARG A 49 -4.19 -11.23 8.20
C ARG A 49 -4.67 -10.95 6.77
N ARG A 50 -5.82 -11.50 6.38
CA ARG A 50 -6.39 -11.29 5.02
C ARG A 50 -6.74 -9.83 4.78
N LEU A 51 -7.37 -9.17 5.76
CA LEU A 51 -7.69 -7.75 5.70
C LEU A 51 -6.43 -6.88 5.59
N TYR A 52 -5.41 -7.18 6.41
CA TYR A 52 -4.13 -6.48 6.33
C TYR A 52 -3.47 -6.63 4.94
N ARG A 53 -3.42 -7.85 4.39
CA ARG A 53 -2.88 -8.09 3.04
C ARG A 53 -3.66 -7.34 1.96
N LEU A 54 -4.99 -7.33 2.05
CA LEU A 54 -5.84 -6.61 1.10
C LEU A 54 -5.60 -5.10 1.14
N GLU A 55 -5.61 -4.50 2.33
CA GLU A 55 -5.34 -3.07 2.48
C GLU A 55 -3.91 -2.70 2.07
N ASN A 56 -2.94 -3.58 2.32
CA ASN A 56 -1.57 -3.39 1.87
C ASN A 56 -1.47 -3.40 0.34
N ALA A 57 -2.11 -4.36 -0.34
CA ALA A 57 -2.16 -4.42 -1.80
C ALA A 57 -2.86 -3.20 -2.39
N ARG A 58 -3.98 -2.75 -1.78
CA ARG A 58 -4.71 -1.55 -2.20
C ARG A 58 -3.86 -0.29 -2.07
N HIS A 59 -3.15 -0.15 -0.95
CA HIS A 59 -2.25 0.99 -0.71
C HIS A 59 -1.06 0.98 -1.67
N ALA A 60 -0.41 -0.16 -1.87
CA ALA A 60 0.69 -0.31 -2.83
C ALA A 60 0.23 -0.01 -4.28
N GLY A 61 -0.96 -0.50 -4.66
CA GLY A 61 -1.57 -0.20 -5.96
C GLY A 61 -1.79 1.30 -6.17
N LEU A 62 -2.32 1.99 -5.15
CA LEU A 62 -2.49 3.44 -5.18
C LEU A 62 -1.14 4.17 -5.36
N LEU A 63 -0.12 3.82 -4.56
CA LEU A 63 1.19 4.45 -4.64
C LEU A 63 1.87 4.20 -6.00
N ARG A 64 1.67 3.00 -6.59
CA ARG A 64 2.13 2.66 -7.93
C ARG A 64 1.42 3.46 -9.02
N SER A 65 0.09 3.62 -8.93
CA SER A 65 -0.69 4.44 -9.88
C SER A 65 -0.30 5.93 -9.84
N LEU A 66 0.20 6.39 -8.69
CA LEU A 66 0.66 7.76 -8.49
C LEU A 66 2.15 7.94 -8.79
N HIS A 67 2.83 6.88 -9.27
CA HIS A 67 4.27 6.88 -9.58
C HIS A 67 5.17 7.32 -8.39
N ILE A 68 4.71 7.13 -7.15
CA ILE A 68 5.41 7.58 -5.93
C ILE A 68 6.60 6.67 -5.63
N TYR A 69 6.44 5.37 -5.82
CA TYR A 69 7.58 4.47 -5.93
C TYR A 69 7.94 4.45 -7.40
N GLY A 70 9.06 5.09 -7.74
CA GLY A 70 9.65 5.04 -9.07
C GLY A 70 9.55 3.63 -9.59
N SER A 71 9.02 3.48 -10.80
CA SER A 71 8.64 2.21 -11.43
C SER A 71 9.71 1.13 -11.26
N ALA A 72 9.67 0.40 -10.14
CA ALA A 72 10.36 -0.86 -9.98
C ALA A 72 9.52 -1.86 -10.76
N ARG A 73 9.67 -1.80 -12.08
CA ARG A 73 9.25 -2.84 -13.00
C ARG A 73 9.88 -4.12 -12.45
N PRO A 74 9.11 -5.17 -12.10
CA PRO A 74 9.73 -6.45 -11.85
C PRO A 74 10.48 -6.80 -13.14
N LYS A 75 11.81 -6.88 -13.08
CA LYS A 75 12.61 -7.49 -14.13
C LYS A 75 12.16 -8.95 -14.14
N ALA A 76 11.36 -9.32 -15.14
CA ALA A 76 11.19 -10.73 -15.47
C ALA A 76 12.61 -11.25 -15.77
N SER A 77 13.08 -12.17 -14.94
CA SER A 77 14.21 -13.05 -15.24
C SER A 77 13.64 -14.45 -15.43
#